data_AF-A0A3D0THK0-F1
#
_entry.id   AF-A0A3D0THK0-F1
#
_cell.length_a   1.000
_cell.length_b   1.000
_cell.length_c   1.000
_cell.angle_alpha   90.00
_cell.angle_beta   90.00
_cell.angle_gamma   90.00
#
_symmetry.space_group_name_H-M   'P 1'
#
loop_
_entity.id
_entity.type
_entity.pdbx_description
1 polymer ?
#
loop_
_entity_poly.entity_id
_entity_poly.type
_entity_poly.pdbx_seq_one_letter_code
_entity_poly.pdbx_strand_id
1 'polypeptide(L)'
;MPVEGATTTIHELQYSDAAKLIPLITTVFPKTSSIKILPFAPFNALIIIANPVTTQQIIDLVDQLDIPRGNRQIKLHTLQYASATTLAPLLSKIFADKIVAGKGEGKTATGSAVKIIAEPRLNALIIIADRLATDRVLQLIAKLDTVQGTSGETQLKLVPLENTSAKRMAVLLSKIFSDSVVAGKGEGKTAKASPVKIIEEERLNSLIIIAGRIEIEQILSLIKKLDVFQESGKIKSNFKLYHLKHAVAKDMAVLLKEVTGRITEVAR
;
A
#
# COMPACT_ATOMS: atom_id res chain seq x y z
N MET A 1 49.11 38.48 -31.88
CA MET A 1 50.02 37.60 -32.64
C MET A 1 49.51 36.17 -32.51
N PRO A 2 49.47 35.37 -33.59
CA PRO A 2 49.18 33.95 -33.47
C PRO A 2 50.30 33.33 -32.63
N VAL A 3 49.94 32.57 -31.59
CA VAL A 3 50.90 31.78 -30.84
C VAL A 3 51.32 30.61 -31.73
N GLU A 4 52.60 30.59 -32.11
CA GLU A 4 53.18 29.49 -32.88
C GLU A 4 52.84 28.15 -32.20
N GLY A 5 52.22 27.24 -32.96
CA GLY A 5 51.95 25.87 -32.53
C GLY A 5 50.62 25.61 -31.81
N ALA A 6 49.67 26.55 -31.73
CA ALA A 6 48.34 26.22 -31.20
C ALA A 6 47.53 25.38 -32.20
N THR A 7 47.15 24.16 -31.81
CA THR A 7 46.36 23.22 -32.62
C THR A 7 44.95 23.07 -32.04
N THR A 8 43.94 23.03 -32.91
CA THR A 8 42.55 22.78 -32.51
C THR A 8 42.30 21.28 -32.49
N THR A 9 41.87 20.75 -31.34
CA THR A 9 41.48 19.34 -31.16
C THR A 9 40.06 19.26 -30.62
N ILE A 10 39.28 18.30 -31.11
CA ILE A 10 37.94 18.00 -30.61
C ILE A 10 38.03 16.71 -29.80
N HIS A 11 37.59 16.77 -28.54
CA HIS A 11 37.55 15.60 -27.65
C HIS A 11 36.12 15.32 -27.22
N GLU A 12 35.61 14.14 -27.54
CA GLU A 12 34.24 13.73 -27.20
C GLU A 12 34.16 13.21 -25.76
N LEU A 13 33.09 13.57 -25.04
CA LEU A 13 32.83 13.08 -23.69
C LEU A 13 31.74 12.02 -23.70
N GLN A 14 31.95 10.94 -22.95
CA GLN A 14 31.04 9.79 -22.88
C GLN A 14 29.99 9.92 -21.77
N TYR A 15 30.35 10.48 -20.61
CA TYR A 15 29.49 10.46 -19.43
C TYR A 15 29.20 11.85 -18.85
N SER A 16 30.12 12.78 -18.99
CA SER A 16 30.04 14.13 -18.42
C SER A 16 29.61 15.16 -19.45
N ASP A 17 28.92 16.20 -18.98
CA ASP A 17 28.49 17.33 -19.80
C ASP A 17 29.65 18.31 -19.98
N ALA A 18 30.01 18.57 -21.24
CA ALA A 18 31.07 19.50 -21.63
C ALA A 18 30.96 20.87 -20.93
N ALA A 19 29.75 21.41 -20.80
CA ALA A 19 29.53 22.72 -20.21
C ALA A 19 29.85 22.76 -18.70
N LYS A 20 29.68 21.63 -18.01
CA LYS A 20 29.91 21.51 -16.56
C LYS A 20 31.39 21.29 -16.21
N LEU A 21 32.17 20.74 -17.13
CA LEU A 21 33.60 20.50 -16.91
C LEU A 21 34.44 21.77 -17.16
N ILE A 22 33.99 22.68 -18.02
CA ILE A 22 34.74 23.90 -18.36
C ILE A 22 35.17 24.72 -17.13
N PRO A 23 34.31 25.05 -16.15
CA PRO A 23 34.73 25.83 -14.99
C PRO A 23 35.85 25.16 -14.19
N LEU A 24 35.79 23.83 -14.05
CA LEU A 24 36.79 23.04 -13.32
C LEU A 24 38.12 23.01 -14.08
N ILE A 25 38.06 22.75 -15.39
CA ILE A 25 39.25 22.73 -16.24
C ILE A 25 39.87 24.14 -16.28
N THR A 26 39.06 25.20 -16.37
CA THR A 26 39.56 26.58 -16.37
C THR A 26 40.14 27.04 -15.01
N THR A 27 39.84 26.32 -13.93
CA THR A 27 40.45 26.57 -12.62
C THR A 27 41.88 26.02 -12.57
N VAL A 28 42.10 24.86 -13.19
CA VAL A 28 43.44 24.24 -13.30
C VAL A 28 44.25 24.90 -14.42
N PHE A 29 43.59 25.23 -15.53
CA PHE A 29 44.18 25.86 -16.72
C PHE A 29 43.51 27.22 -16.99
N PRO A 30 44.03 28.32 -16.42
CA PRO A 30 43.43 29.62 -16.58
C PRO A 30 43.36 30.04 -18.05
N LYS A 31 42.31 30.79 -18.40
CA LYS A 31 42.12 31.33 -19.75
C LYS A 31 43.24 32.31 -20.07
N THR A 32 44.20 31.88 -20.88
CA THR A 32 45.27 32.73 -21.43
C THR A 32 45.02 32.95 -22.91
N SER A 33 45.77 33.86 -23.55
CA SER A 33 45.75 34.04 -25.01
C SER A 33 46.10 32.75 -25.78
N SER A 34 46.75 31.80 -25.12
CA SER A 34 47.27 30.55 -25.68
C SER A 34 46.38 29.32 -25.44
N ILE A 35 45.34 29.43 -24.61
CA ILE A 35 44.46 28.32 -24.23
C ILE A 35 43.00 28.76 -24.34
N LYS A 36 42.26 28.18 -25.29
CA LYS A 36 40.80 28.36 -25.40
C LYS A 36 40.11 27.00 -25.36
N ILE A 37 39.10 26.89 -24.51
CA ILE A 37 38.28 25.68 -24.35
C ILE A 37 36.83 26.10 -24.57
N LEU A 38 36.15 25.46 -25.51
CA LEU A 38 34.76 25.76 -25.88
C LEU A 38 33.91 24.48 -25.80
N PRO A 39 32.67 24.56 -25.30
CA PRO A 39 31.75 23.43 -25.32
C PRO A 39 31.15 23.29 -26.72
N PHE A 40 31.15 22.08 -27.25
CA PHE A 40 30.42 21.72 -28.46
C PHE A 40 29.24 20.83 -28.09
N ALA A 41 28.12 21.48 -27.78
CA ALA A 41 26.90 20.82 -27.29
C ALA A 41 26.33 19.73 -28.23
N PRO A 42 26.32 19.88 -29.58
CA PRO A 42 25.70 18.87 -30.44
C PRO A 42 26.33 17.48 -30.37
N PHE A 43 27.64 17.38 -30.13
CA PHE A 43 28.36 16.10 -29.97
C PHE A 43 28.85 15.85 -28.53
N ASN A 44 28.37 16.62 -27.54
CA ASN A 44 28.88 16.58 -26.17
C ASN A 44 30.42 16.55 -26.11
N ALA A 45 31.06 17.43 -26.85
CA ALA A 45 32.51 17.45 -27.03
C ALA A 45 33.11 18.76 -26.49
N LEU A 46 34.41 18.74 -26.21
CA LEU A 46 35.21 19.92 -25.88
C LEU A 46 36.12 20.24 -27.05
N ILE A 47 36.03 21.49 -27.52
CA ILE A 47 36.99 22.04 -28.49
C ILE A 47 38.11 22.67 -27.69
N ILE A 48 39.31 22.11 -27.82
CA ILE A 48 40.52 22.54 -27.11
C ILE A 48 41.45 23.17 -28.14
N ILE A 49 41.82 24.43 -27.91
CA ILE A 49 42.77 25.18 -28.74
C ILE A 49 43.93 25.56 -27.82
N ALA A 50 45.02 24.81 -27.91
CA ALA A 50 46.23 25.00 -27.11
C ALA A 50 47.46 24.40 -27.81
N ASN A 51 48.63 24.56 -27.20
CA ASN A 51 49.85 23.85 -27.60
C ASN A 51 49.65 22.32 -27.44
N PRO A 52 50.14 21.47 -28.36
CA PRO A 52 50.06 20.01 -28.28
C PRO A 52 50.34 19.40 -26.90
N VAL A 53 51.33 19.92 -26.16
CA VAL A 53 51.66 19.42 -24.82
C VAL A 53 50.54 19.70 -23.82
N THR A 54 49.99 20.91 -23.84
CA THR A 54 48.88 21.31 -22.97
C THR A 54 47.57 20.64 -23.37
N THR A 55 47.36 20.43 -24.67
CA THR A 55 46.19 19.70 -25.17
C THR A 55 46.14 18.28 -24.60
N GLN A 56 47.26 17.56 -24.57
CA GLN A 56 47.32 16.22 -23.96
C GLN A 56 47.03 16.26 -22.45
N GLN A 57 47.60 17.21 -21.71
CA GLN A 57 47.31 17.36 -20.27
C GLN A 57 45.84 17.67 -19.98
N ILE A 58 45.19 18.45 -20.83
CA ILE A 58 43.76 18.73 -20.72
C ILE A 58 42.95 17.46 -21.02
N ILE A 59 43.32 16.69 -22.05
CA ILE A 59 42.66 15.42 -22.39
C ILE A 59 42.79 14.43 -21.23
N ASP A 60 43.99 14.23 -20.69
CA ASP A 60 44.21 13.32 -19.55
C ASP A 60 43.37 13.72 -18.32
N LEU A 61 43.29 15.02 -18.03
CA LEU A 61 42.45 15.52 -16.93
C LEU A 61 40.96 15.32 -17.23
N VAL A 62 40.55 15.55 -18.47
CA VAL A 62 39.17 15.35 -18.92
C VAL A 62 38.79 13.89 -18.80
N ASP A 63 39.63 12.96 -19.25
CA ASP A 63 39.39 11.52 -19.17
C ASP A 63 39.33 11.04 -17.71
N GLN A 64 40.14 11.61 -16.83
CA GLN A 64 40.06 11.35 -15.38
C GLN A 64 38.77 11.91 -14.75
N LEU A 65 38.19 12.96 -15.33
CA LEU A 65 36.95 13.58 -14.84
C LEU A 65 35.69 13.00 -15.50
N ASP A 66 35.81 12.46 -16.71
CA ASP A 66 34.77 11.78 -17.49
C ASP A 66 34.51 10.37 -16.97
N ILE A 67 34.30 10.27 -15.66
CA ILE A 67 33.91 9.05 -14.98
C ILE A 67 32.40 8.89 -15.18
N PRO A 68 31.86 7.65 -15.33
CA PRO A 68 30.42 7.39 -15.35
C PRO A 68 29.75 7.85 -14.04
N ARG A 69 29.37 9.13 -13.98
CA ARG A 69 28.56 9.70 -12.91
C ARG A 69 27.10 9.45 -13.24
N GLY A 70 26.49 8.53 -12.49
CA GLY A 70 25.03 8.43 -12.47
C GLY A 70 24.43 8.04 -13.81
N ASN A 71 24.92 6.95 -14.43
CA ASN A 71 24.17 6.32 -15.51
C ASN A 71 22.82 5.88 -14.94
N ARG A 72 21.79 6.66 -15.27
CA ARG A 72 20.40 6.34 -14.97
C ARG A 72 20.10 5.05 -15.72
N GLN A 73 19.96 3.99 -14.96
CA GLN A 73 19.61 2.68 -15.48
C GLN A 73 18.13 2.43 -15.24
N ILE A 74 17.53 1.67 -16.16
CA ILE A 74 16.17 1.16 -16.02
C ILE A 74 16.30 -0.27 -15.51
N LYS A 75 15.77 -0.53 -14.30
CA LYS A 75 15.73 -1.87 -13.72
C LYS A 75 14.30 -2.29 -13.47
N LEU A 76 13.94 -3.47 -13.95
CA LEU A 76 12.67 -4.14 -13.63
C LEU A 76 12.88 -5.03 -12.40
N HIS A 77 11.99 -4.93 -11.42
CA HIS A 77 12.03 -5.77 -10.22
C HIS A 77 10.63 -6.30 -9.90
N THR A 78 10.47 -7.62 -9.88
CA THR A 78 9.21 -8.31 -9.58
C THR A 78 8.99 -8.43 -8.07
N LEU A 79 7.76 -8.22 -7.61
CA LEU A 79 7.36 -8.37 -6.20
C LEU A 79 6.64 -9.70 -5.99
N GLN A 80 6.88 -10.35 -4.84
CA GLN A 80 6.30 -11.65 -4.51
C GLN A 80 5.03 -11.55 -3.67
N TYR A 81 5.00 -10.66 -2.68
CA TYR A 81 3.94 -10.57 -1.68
C TYR A 81 3.20 -9.23 -1.74
N ALA A 82 3.93 -8.14 -1.92
CA ALA A 82 3.36 -6.81 -1.98
C ALA A 82 2.86 -6.45 -3.39
N SER A 83 1.83 -5.59 -3.44
CA SER A 83 1.29 -5.10 -4.71
C SER A 83 2.08 -3.90 -5.24
N ALA A 84 2.54 -3.98 -6.49
CA ALA A 84 3.28 -2.91 -7.17
C ALA A 84 2.54 -1.57 -7.20
N THR A 85 1.21 -1.60 -7.38
CA THR A 85 0.37 -0.37 -7.42
C THR A 85 0.31 0.35 -6.09
N THR A 86 0.48 -0.39 -4.98
CA THR A 86 0.48 0.17 -3.62
C THR A 86 1.88 0.65 -3.22
N LEU A 87 2.92 -0.11 -3.58
CA LEU A 87 4.31 0.24 -3.22
C LEU A 87 4.89 1.37 -4.07
N ALA A 88 4.62 1.44 -5.37
CA ALA A 88 5.20 2.46 -6.25
C ALA A 88 4.96 3.91 -5.78
N PRO A 89 3.74 4.35 -5.42
CA PRO A 89 3.52 5.71 -4.94
C PRO A 89 4.16 5.96 -3.56
N LEU A 90 4.22 4.95 -2.68
CA LEU A 90 4.87 5.07 -1.38
C LEU A 90 6.38 5.27 -1.53
N LEU A 91 7.02 4.42 -2.33
CA LEU A 91 8.45 4.50 -2.62
C LEU A 91 8.78 5.81 -3.34
N SER A 92 7.95 6.22 -4.31
CA SER A 92 8.14 7.50 -5.01
C SER A 92 8.13 8.69 -4.05
N LYS A 93 7.25 8.72 -3.04
CA LYS A 93 7.23 9.77 -2.01
C LYS A 93 8.49 9.76 -1.15
N ILE A 94 8.92 8.59 -0.67
CA ILE A 94 10.10 8.45 0.19
C ILE A 94 11.38 8.93 -0.53
N PHE A 95 11.51 8.61 -1.80
CA PHE A 95 12.68 8.99 -2.60
C PHE A 95 12.55 10.38 -3.24
N ALA A 96 11.35 10.97 -3.31
CA ALA A 96 11.14 12.38 -3.67
C ALA A 96 11.54 13.33 -2.52
N ASP A 97 11.20 13.02 -1.27
CA ASP A 97 11.48 13.88 -0.11
C ASP A 97 12.98 13.96 0.23
N LYS A 98 13.74 12.90 -0.05
CA LYS A 98 15.21 12.90 0.14
C LYS A 98 15.95 13.85 -0.83
N ILE A 99 15.27 14.41 -1.82
CA ILE A 99 15.81 15.47 -2.68
C ILE A 99 15.75 16.84 -1.97
N VAL A 100 14.93 16.99 -0.91
CA VAL A 100 14.65 18.29 -0.25
C VAL A 100 15.33 18.44 1.12
N ALA A 101 15.78 17.35 1.76
CA ALA A 101 16.45 17.38 3.07
C ALA A 101 17.95 17.78 3.03
N GLY A 102 18.33 18.62 2.06
CA GLY A 102 19.67 19.20 1.90
C GLY A 102 19.61 20.72 1.86
N LYS A 103 18.85 21.34 2.78
CA LYS A 103 18.81 22.81 2.97
C LYS A 103 19.96 23.25 3.89
N GLY A 104 21.17 22.82 3.57
CA GLY A 104 22.42 23.22 4.21
C GLY A 104 23.38 23.65 3.11
N GLU A 105 23.92 24.86 3.24
CA GLU A 105 24.86 25.49 2.32
C GLU A 105 26.05 24.57 2.03
N GLY A 106 26.01 23.94 0.85
CA GLY A 106 27.00 22.97 0.43
C GLY A 106 26.39 22.09 -0.64
N LYS A 107 26.44 22.55 -1.90
CA LYS A 107 26.01 21.83 -3.10
C LYS A 107 26.71 20.46 -3.18
N THR A 108 26.15 19.47 -2.52
CA THR A 108 26.47 18.07 -2.69
C THR A 108 25.42 17.48 -3.61
N ALA A 109 25.90 16.93 -4.72
CA ALA A 109 25.23 16.18 -5.77
C ALA A 109 23.69 16.31 -5.82
N THR A 110 23.18 16.98 -6.87
CA THR A 110 21.84 16.77 -7.42
C THR A 110 21.40 15.33 -7.19
N GLY A 111 20.56 15.11 -6.16
CA GLY A 111 20.06 13.79 -5.81
C GLY A 111 19.37 13.23 -7.04
N SER A 112 19.91 12.13 -7.56
CA SER A 112 19.44 11.47 -8.77
C SER A 112 17.93 11.28 -8.68
N ALA A 113 17.18 11.93 -9.57
CA ALA A 113 15.72 11.86 -9.56
C ALA A 113 15.29 10.40 -9.77
N VAL A 114 14.91 9.73 -8.68
CA VAL A 114 14.44 8.35 -8.70
C VAL A 114 13.01 8.36 -9.20
N LYS A 115 12.76 7.76 -10.37
CA LYS A 115 11.40 7.56 -10.89
C LYS A 115 11.02 6.09 -10.74
N ILE A 116 9.92 5.82 -10.05
CA ILE A 116 9.41 4.47 -9.82
C ILE A 116 8.03 4.39 -10.44
N ILE A 117 7.81 3.39 -11.29
CA ILE A 117 6.55 3.17 -12.00
C ILE A 117 6.09 1.74 -11.68
N ALA A 118 4.80 1.59 -11.34
CA ALA A 118 4.21 0.26 -11.19
C ALA A 118 3.89 -0.35 -12.56
N GLU A 119 4.25 -1.62 -12.75
CA GLU A 119 3.71 -2.51 -13.77
C GLU A 119 2.73 -3.47 -13.05
N PRO A 120 1.40 -3.26 -13.18
CA PRO A 120 0.39 -4.08 -12.50
C PRO A 120 0.23 -5.50 -13.04
N ARG A 121 0.40 -5.71 -14.35
CA ARG A 121 0.25 -7.00 -15.05
C ARG A 121 1.34 -8.00 -14.64
N LEU A 122 2.57 -7.52 -14.43
CA LEU A 122 3.71 -8.33 -13.98
C LEU A 122 3.94 -8.27 -12.47
N ASN A 123 3.11 -7.52 -11.73
CA ASN A 123 3.35 -7.17 -10.33
C ASN A 123 4.81 -6.73 -10.08
N ALA A 124 5.29 -5.81 -10.90
CA ALA A 124 6.69 -5.38 -10.90
C ALA A 124 6.83 -3.86 -10.76
N LEU A 125 8.00 -3.44 -10.28
CA LEU A 125 8.40 -2.04 -10.20
C LEU A 125 9.47 -1.77 -11.25
N ILE A 126 9.22 -0.75 -12.08
CA ILE A 126 10.21 -0.18 -13.00
C ILE A 126 10.89 0.95 -12.26
N ILE A 127 12.18 0.79 -11.99
CA ILE A 127 13.02 1.74 -11.26
C ILE A 127 13.95 2.40 -12.26
N ILE A 128 13.85 3.72 -12.38
CA ILE A 128 14.70 4.54 -13.22
C ILE A 128 15.51 5.45 -12.31
N ALA A 129 16.76 5.07 -12.06
CA ALA A 129 17.64 5.76 -11.12
C ALA A 129 19.10 5.37 -11.38
N ASP A 130 20.01 6.10 -10.75
CA ASP A 130 21.43 5.75 -10.74
C ASP A 130 21.63 4.43 -9.96
N ARG A 131 22.73 3.73 -10.23
CA ARG A 131 23.05 2.45 -9.58
C ARG A 131 22.94 2.51 -8.04
N LEU A 132 23.54 3.52 -7.41
CA LEU A 132 23.52 3.69 -5.96
C LEU A 132 22.10 3.89 -5.42
N ALA A 133 21.26 4.66 -6.13
CA ALA A 133 19.88 4.88 -5.76
C ALA A 133 19.02 3.63 -5.99
N THR A 134 19.28 2.88 -7.06
CA THR A 134 18.62 1.59 -7.35
C THR A 134 18.87 0.60 -6.23
N ASP A 135 20.11 0.47 -5.74
CA ASP A 135 20.44 -0.46 -4.66
C ASP A 135 19.72 -0.10 -3.35
N ARG A 136 19.61 1.19 -3.03
CA ARG A 136 18.83 1.68 -1.88
C ARG A 136 17.34 1.37 -2.02
N VAL A 137 16.77 1.54 -3.21
CA VAL A 137 15.37 1.21 -3.49
C VAL A 137 15.15 -0.30 -3.31
N LEU A 138 16.04 -1.14 -3.84
CA LEU A 138 15.95 -2.60 -3.71
C LEU A 138 16.03 -3.08 -2.25
N GLN A 139 16.92 -2.49 -1.44
CA GLN A 139 17.00 -2.80 -0.01
C GLN A 139 15.71 -2.45 0.72
N LEU A 140 15.07 -1.34 0.36
CA LEU A 140 13.78 -0.96 0.94
C LEU A 140 12.66 -1.89 0.47
N ILE A 141 12.64 -2.24 -0.81
CA ILE A 141 11.69 -3.22 -1.36
C ILE A 141 11.81 -4.55 -0.63
N ALA A 142 13.03 -5.08 -0.42
CA ALA A 142 13.22 -6.34 0.29
C ALA A 142 12.67 -6.34 1.73
N LYS A 143 12.61 -5.17 2.40
CA LYS A 143 12.01 -5.04 3.73
C LYS A 143 10.48 -4.90 3.69
N LEU A 144 9.93 -4.38 2.59
CA LEU A 144 8.50 -4.12 2.44
C LEU A 144 7.76 -5.27 1.73
N ASP A 145 8.44 -5.99 0.84
CA ASP A 145 7.96 -7.20 0.16
C ASP A 145 8.15 -8.43 1.06
N THR A 146 7.64 -8.33 2.28
CA THR A 146 7.54 -9.44 3.21
C THR A 146 6.14 -10.02 3.12
N VAL A 147 6.00 -11.29 3.52
CA VAL A 147 4.68 -11.92 3.70
C VAL A 147 3.90 -11.01 4.63
N GLN A 148 2.96 -10.22 4.07
CA GLN A 148 2.13 -9.33 4.86
C GLN A 148 1.54 -10.19 5.97
N GLY A 149 1.89 -9.90 7.21
CA GLY A 149 1.47 -10.71 8.34
C GLY A 149 -0.04 -10.61 8.53
N THR A 150 -0.81 -11.34 7.73
CA THR A 150 -2.25 -11.68 7.84
C THR A 150 -3.26 -10.59 8.26
N SER A 151 -2.84 -9.34 8.41
CA SER A 151 -3.64 -8.29 9.03
C SER A 151 -4.50 -7.52 8.03
N GLY A 152 -4.21 -7.65 6.73
CA GLY A 152 -4.96 -7.03 5.64
C GLY A 152 -5.52 -8.00 4.59
N GLU A 153 -5.13 -9.28 4.62
CA GLU A 153 -5.74 -10.27 3.72
C GLU A 153 -7.10 -10.68 4.25
N THR A 154 -8.11 -10.50 3.41
CA THR A 154 -9.46 -10.97 3.69
C THR A 154 -9.46 -12.49 3.60
N GLN A 155 -9.66 -13.16 4.74
CA GLN A 155 -9.73 -14.62 4.82
C GLN A 155 -11.18 -15.08 4.79
N LEU A 156 -11.41 -16.27 4.26
CA LEU A 156 -12.70 -16.96 4.35
C LEU A 156 -12.64 -17.97 5.50
N LYS A 157 -13.56 -17.87 6.46
CA LYS A 157 -13.70 -18.82 7.56
C LYS A 157 -15.14 -19.31 7.68
N LEU A 158 -15.31 -20.62 7.68
CA LEU A 158 -16.59 -21.28 7.95
C LEU A 158 -16.71 -21.54 9.46
N VAL A 159 -17.82 -21.11 10.05
CA VAL A 159 -18.09 -21.26 11.49
C VAL A 159 -19.43 -21.98 11.66
N PRO A 160 -19.46 -23.24 12.12
CA PRO A 160 -20.71 -23.92 12.46
C PRO A 160 -21.29 -23.34 13.75
N LEU A 161 -22.62 -23.25 13.82
CA LEU A 161 -23.37 -22.83 15.01
C LEU A 161 -24.11 -24.02 15.62
N GLU A 162 -24.12 -24.12 16.95
CA GLU A 162 -24.71 -25.23 17.68
C GLU A 162 -26.09 -24.90 18.25
N ASN A 163 -26.27 -23.70 18.81
CA ASN A 163 -27.45 -23.35 19.59
C ASN A 163 -28.38 -22.37 18.86
N THR A 164 -27.84 -21.57 17.95
CA THR A 164 -28.55 -20.51 17.23
C THR A 164 -28.63 -20.80 15.73
N SER A 165 -29.69 -20.33 15.07
CA SER A 165 -29.80 -20.43 13.62
C SER A 165 -28.89 -19.44 12.90
N ALA A 166 -28.20 -19.91 11.86
CA ALA A 166 -27.29 -19.10 11.03
C ALA A 166 -27.97 -17.84 10.49
N LYS A 167 -29.22 -17.95 10.03
CA LYS A 167 -30.01 -16.81 9.54
C LYS A 167 -30.16 -15.70 10.58
N ARG A 168 -30.46 -16.04 11.84
CA ARG A 168 -30.61 -15.05 12.93
C ARG A 168 -29.27 -14.45 13.30
N MET A 169 -28.23 -15.28 13.41
CA MET A 169 -26.89 -14.82 13.78
C MET A 169 -26.28 -13.92 12.70
N ALA A 170 -26.43 -14.27 11.41
CA ALA A 170 -25.95 -13.47 10.29
C ALA A 170 -26.54 -12.06 10.30
N VAL A 171 -27.86 -11.92 10.52
CA VAL A 171 -28.53 -10.61 10.58
C VAL A 171 -28.02 -9.78 11.76
N LEU A 172 -27.81 -10.39 12.94
CA LEU A 172 -27.29 -9.70 14.11
C LEU A 172 -25.85 -9.22 13.92
N LEU A 173 -24.97 -10.12 13.48
CA LEU A 173 -23.57 -9.80 13.24
C LEU A 173 -23.44 -8.77 12.10
N SER A 174 -24.19 -8.93 11.01
CA SER A 174 -24.17 -7.97 9.91
C SER A 174 -24.56 -6.57 10.38
N LYS A 175 -25.54 -6.42 11.28
CA LYS A 175 -25.90 -5.11 11.86
C LYS A 175 -24.76 -4.52 12.70
N ILE A 176 -24.17 -5.30 13.60
CA ILE A 176 -23.07 -4.85 14.50
C ILE A 176 -21.85 -4.40 13.70
N PHE A 177 -21.46 -5.18 12.69
CA PHE A 177 -20.27 -4.90 11.89
C PHE A 177 -20.54 -3.89 10.77
N SER A 178 -21.79 -3.74 10.29
CA SER A 178 -22.14 -2.66 9.36
C SER A 178 -22.17 -1.29 10.06
N ASP A 179 -22.67 -1.20 11.30
CA ASP A 179 -22.68 0.06 12.06
C ASP A 179 -21.27 0.50 12.49
N SER A 180 -20.39 -0.46 12.80
CA SER A 180 -18.99 -0.17 13.15
C SER A 180 -18.19 0.43 11.98
N VAL A 181 -18.61 0.19 10.73
CA VAL A 181 -18.01 0.80 9.53
C VAL A 181 -18.46 2.27 9.37
N VAL A 182 -19.62 2.65 9.93
CA VAL A 182 -20.19 4.01 9.81
C VAL A 182 -19.69 4.94 10.92
N ALA A 183 -19.34 4.43 12.10
CA ALA A 183 -18.83 5.22 13.23
C ALA A 183 -17.40 5.77 13.03
N GLY A 184 -16.67 5.33 12.00
CA GLY A 184 -15.30 5.77 11.68
C GLY A 184 -15.18 7.03 10.81
N LYS A 185 -16.25 7.83 10.67
CA LYS A 185 -16.25 9.08 9.87
C LYS A 185 -15.82 10.34 10.63
N GLY A 186 -15.31 10.21 11.85
CA GLY A 186 -14.73 11.28 12.64
C GLY A 186 -13.20 11.16 12.71
N GLU A 187 -12.52 12.14 12.10
CA GLU A 187 -11.13 12.55 12.33
C GLU A 187 -10.04 11.47 12.49
N GLY A 188 -9.28 11.29 11.40
CA GLY A 188 -7.83 11.05 11.52
C GLY A 188 -7.41 9.67 12.04
N LYS A 189 -7.63 8.62 11.24
CA LYS A 189 -6.69 7.49 11.13
C LYS A 189 -7.07 6.58 9.97
N THR A 190 -6.12 6.39 9.07
CA THR A 190 -6.12 5.39 8.01
C THR A 190 -6.16 3.98 8.61
N ALA A 191 -7.34 3.48 8.91
CA ALA A 191 -7.64 2.07 8.87
C ALA A 191 -8.76 1.95 7.83
N LYS A 192 -8.42 1.50 6.61
CA LYS A 192 -9.44 0.99 5.69
C LYS A 192 -10.23 -0.03 6.48
N ALA A 193 -11.48 0.25 6.81
CA ALA A 193 -12.37 -0.75 7.36
C ALA A 193 -12.42 -1.87 6.31
N SER A 194 -11.80 -3.01 6.62
CA SER A 194 -11.88 -4.18 5.76
C SER A 194 -13.36 -4.53 5.62
N PRO A 195 -13.91 -4.67 4.40
CA PRO A 195 -15.31 -4.98 4.24
C PRO A 195 -15.59 -6.36 4.85
N VAL A 196 -16.25 -6.39 6.00
CA VAL A 196 -16.72 -7.62 6.64
C VAL A 196 -17.96 -8.08 5.89
N LYS A 197 -17.87 -9.22 5.19
CA LYS A 197 -19.02 -9.87 4.55
C LYS A 197 -19.34 -11.15 5.29
N ILE A 198 -20.58 -11.26 5.75
CA ILE A 198 -21.11 -12.42 6.46
C ILE A 198 -22.21 -13.01 5.60
N ILE A 199 -22.12 -14.30 5.32
CA ILE A 199 -23.11 -15.04 4.51
C ILE A 199 -23.58 -16.21 5.35
N GLU A 200 -24.90 -16.38 5.46
CA GLU A 200 -25.51 -17.55 6.06
C GLU A 200 -25.48 -18.75 5.11
N GLU A 201 -25.09 -19.91 5.63
CA GLU A 201 -25.25 -21.20 4.98
C GLU A 201 -26.27 -22.02 5.76
N GLU A 202 -27.54 -21.93 5.32
CA GLU A 202 -28.67 -22.53 6.02
C GLU A 202 -28.59 -24.07 6.07
N ARG A 203 -28.04 -24.72 5.03
CA ARG A 203 -27.98 -26.19 4.96
C ARG A 203 -27.07 -26.79 6.02
N LEU A 204 -26.00 -26.09 6.37
CA LEU A 204 -25.00 -26.53 7.35
C LEU A 204 -25.17 -25.84 8.71
N ASN A 205 -26.21 -25.01 8.89
CA ASN A 205 -26.36 -24.09 10.02
C ASN A 205 -25.03 -23.39 10.37
N SER A 206 -24.36 -22.84 9.36
CA SER A 206 -23.01 -22.27 9.48
C SER A 206 -22.96 -20.85 8.92
N LEU A 207 -21.96 -20.08 9.36
CA LEU A 207 -21.66 -18.76 8.86
C LEU A 207 -20.36 -18.77 8.06
N ILE A 208 -20.41 -18.21 6.86
CA ILE A 208 -19.23 -17.92 6.05
C ILE A 208 -18.84 -16.47 6.34
N ILE A 209 -17.67 -16.28 6.94
CA ILE A 209 -17.14 -14.97 7.29
C ILE A 209 -15.99 -14.65 6.34
N ILE A 210 -16.09 -13.52 5.64
CA ILE A 210 -15.08 -12.99 4.74
C ILE A 210 -14.65 -11.64 5.30
N ALA A 211 -13.51 -11.62 6.00
CA ALA A 211 -12.98 -10.44 6.69
C ALA A 211 -11.48 -10.57 6.94
N GLY A 212 -10.83 -9.49 7.41
CA GLY A 212 -9.44 -9.57 7.88
C GLY A 212 -9.31 -10.48 9.11
N ARG A 213 -8.09 -10.96 9.39
CA ARG A 213 -7.84 -11.88 10.51
C ARG A 213 -8.27 -11.31 11.86
N ILE A 214 -8.04 -10.01 12.09
CA ILE A 214 -8.37 -9.34 13.35
C ILE A 214 -9.88 -9.33 13.55
N GLU A 215 -10.63 -8.98 12.51
CA GLU A 215 -12.09 -8.94 12.50
C GLU A 215 -12.67 -10.35 12.67
N ILE A 216 -12.10 -11.37 12.02
CA ILE A 216 -12.51 -12.77 12.19
C ILE A 216 -12.40 -13.20 13.65
N GLU A 217 -11.28 -12.92 14.33
CA GLU A 217 -11.11 -13.29 15.74
C GLU A 217 -12.11 -12.56 16.65
N GLN A 218 -12.42 -11.29 16.36
CA GLN A 218 -13.46 -10.54 17.06
C GLN A 218 -14.84 -11.16 16.85
N ILE A 219 -15.21 -11.48 15.61
CA ILE A 219 -16.48 -12.11 15.26
C ILE A 219 -16.60 -13.47 15.95
N LEU A 220 -15.54 -14.28 15.97
CA LEU A 220 -15.53 -15.59 16.64
C LEU A 220 -15.73 -15.48 18.15
N SER A 221 -15.08 -14.51 18.79
CA SER A 221 -15.26 -14.24 20.22
C SER A 221 -16.71 -13.83 20.52
N LEU A 222 -17.32 -13.04 19.63
CA LEU A 222 -18.72 -12.64 19.75
C LEU A 222 -19.67 -13.82 19.52
N ILE A 223 -19.44 -14.65 18.50
CA ILE A 223 -20.22 -15.87 18.23
C ILE A 223 -20.19 -16.79 19.45
N LYS A 224 -19.02 -17.04 20.04
CA LYS A 224 -18.92 -17.89 21.24
C LYS A 224 -19.74 -17.39 22.43
N LYS A 225 -19.90 -16.07 22.56
CA LYS A 225 -20.72 -15.46 23.64
C LYS A 225 -22.21 -15.48 23.33
N LEU A 226 -22.58 -15.41 22.05
CA LEU A 226 -23.97 -15.33 21.60
C LEU A 226 -24.59 -16.69 21.28
N ASP A 227 -23.80 -17.66 20.83
CA ASP A 227 -24.23 -19.03 20.52
C ASP A 227 -24.32 -19.91 21.77
N VAL A 228 -24.94 -19.37 22.80
CA VAL A 228 -25.24 -20.08 24.05
C VAL A 228 -26.63 -20.71 23.96
N PHE A 229 -26.79 -21.88 24.58
CA PHE A 229 -28.10 -22.51 24.74
C PHE A 229 -29.04 -21.54 25.47
N GLN A 230 -30.00 -20.98 24.76
CA GLN A 230 -31.02 -20.14 25.37
C GLN A 230 -32.19 -21.01 25.79
N GLU A 231 -32.34 -21.19 27.10
CA GLU A 231 -33.51 -21.84 27.72
C GLU A 231 -34.79 -20.96 27.62
N SER A 232 -34.72 -19.88 26.84
CA SER A 232 -35.83 -18.97 26.59
C SER A 232 -36.78 -19.59 25.57
N GLY A 233 -37.70 -20.43 26.04
CA GLY A 233 -38.82 -20.83 25.19
C GLY A 233 -39.62 -22.06 25.61
N LYS A 234 -39.14 -22.90 26.52
CA LYS A 234 -40.08 -23.78 27.25
C LYS A 234 -40.72 -22.96 28.34
N ILE A 235 -41.60 -22.02 27.95
CA ILE A 235 -42.80 -21.80 28.76
C ILE A 235 -43.33 -23.21 28.96
N LYS A 236 -43.22 -23.75 30.18
CA LYS A 236 -43.95 -24.96 30.55
C LYS A 236 -45.41 -24.55 30.52
N SER A 237 -45.97 -24.46 29.32
CA SER A 237 -47.38 -24.26 29.09
C SER A 237 -48.01 -25.53 29.63
N ASN A 238 -48.39 -25.49 30.90
CA ASN A 238 -49.11 -26.56 31.58
C ASN A 238 -50.52 -26.60 30.98
N PHE A 239 -50.64 -27.13 29.76
CA PHE A 239 -51.92 -27.36 29.12
C PHE A 239 -52.59 -28.52 29.85
N LYS A 240 -53.58 -28.21 30.67
CA LYS A 240 -54.49 -29.21 31.25
C LYS A 240 -55.82 -29.11 30.51
N LEU A 241 -56.13 -30.15 29.74
CA LEU A 241 -57.42 -30.26 29.08
C LEU A 241 -58.44 -30.79 30.09
N TYR A 242 -59.45 -30.00 30.40
CA TYR A 242 -60.58 -30.41 31.23
C TYR A 242 -61.82 -30.56 30.35
N HIS A 243 -62.39 -31.76 30.34
CA HIS A 243 -63.68 -32.00 29.69
C HIS A 243 -64.80 -31.64 30.65
N LEU A 244 -65.72 -30.77 30.23
CA LEU A 244 -66.86 -30.35 31.04
C LEU A 244 -67.97 -31.38 30.90
N LYS A 245 -68.46 -31.92 32.03
CA LYS A 245 -69.55 -32.92 32.05
C LYS A 245 -70.94 -32.30 32.06
N HIS A 246 -71.08 -31.10 32.63
CA HIS A 246 -72.37 -30.47 32.92
C HIS A 246 -72.49 -29.02 32.43
N ALA A 247 -71.45 -28.50 31.76
CA ALA A 247 -71.41 -27.10 31.35
C ALA A 247 -70.94 -26.97 29.90
N VAL A 248 -71.47 -25.96 29.20
CA VAL A 248 -71.05 -25.61 27.84
C VAL A 248 -69.73 -24.84 27.92
N ALA A 249 -68.74 -25.29 27.15
CA ALA A 249 -67.38 -24.72 27.18
C ALA A 249 -67.34 -23.22 26.86
N LYS A 250 -68.24 -22.77 25.97
CA LYS A 250 -68.34 -21.38 25.55
C LYS A 250 -68.67 -20.44 26.72
N ASP A 251 -69.65 -20.81 27.53
CA ASP A 251 -70.10 -19.97 28.65
C ASP A 251 -69.09 -19.97 29.79
N MET A 252 -68.44 -21.12 30.05
CA MET A 252 -67.36 -21.22 31.03
C MET A 252 -66.14 -20.39 30.63
N ALA A 253 -65.82 -20.30 29.34
CA ALA A 253 -64.71 -19.48 28.85
C ALA A 253 -64.92 -17.99 29.16
N VAL A 254 -66.14 -17.48 28.97
CA VAL A 254 -66.50 -16.09 29.28
C VAL A 254 -66.35 -15.80 30.77
N LEU A 255 -66.91 -16.67 31.63
CA LEU A 255 -66.82 -16.50 33.09
C LEU A 255 -65.38 -16.57 33.61
N LEU A 256 -64.59 -17.54 33.13
CA LEU A 256 -63.18 -17.66 33.54
C LEU A 256 -62.35 -16.46 33.09
N LYS A 257 -62.67 -15.87 31.93
CA LYS A 257 -62.05 -14.66 31.43
C LYS A 257 -62.36 -13.44 32.32
N GLU A 258 -63.60 -13.31 32.79
CA GLU A 258 -63.99 -12.26 33.73
C GLU A 258 -63.31 -12.42 35.10
N VAL A 259 -63.26 -13.65 35.63
CA VAL A 259 -62.71 -13.91 36.98
C VAL A 259 -61.18 -13.76 37.02
N THR A 260 -60.48 -14.13 35.94
CA THR A 260 -59.01 -14.15 35.94
C THR A 260 -58.38 -12.95 35.24
N GLY A 261 -59.15 -12.19 34.45
CA GLY A 261 -58.73 -10.96 33.76
C GLY A 261 -57.58 -11.11 32.77
N ARG A 262 -57.07 -12.33 32.54
CA ARG A 262 -55.82 -12.62 31.81
C ARG A 262 -55.94 -13.74 30.77
N ILE A 263 -57.14 -14.30 30.59
CA ILE A 263 -57.37 -15.36 29.60
C ILE A 263 -57.78 -14.72 28.28
N THR A 264 -56.92 -14.85 27.27
CA THR A 264 -57.28 -14.55 25.88
C THR A 264 -57.94 -15.78 25.26
N GLU A 265 -59.15 -15.62 24.73
CA GLU A 265 -59.80 -16.64 23.93
C GLU A 265 -58.99 -16.88 22.65
N VAL A 266 -58.50 -18.10 22.45
CA VAL A 266 -57.87 -18.51 21.19
C VAL A 266 -58.91 -19.33 20.44
N ALA A 267 -59.87 -18.64 19.82
CA ALA A 267 -60.82 -19.28 18.93
C ALA A 267 -60.11 -19.65 17.61
N ARG A 268 -60.39 -20.85 17.09
CA ARG A 268 -59.98 -21.29 15.77
C ARG A 268 -61.23 -21.53 14.93
#